data_AF-A0A0L8H8Z4-F1
#
_entry.id   AF-A0A0L8H8Z4-F1
#
_cell.length_a   1.000
_cell.length_b   1.000
_cell.length_c   1.000
_cell.angle_alpha   90.00
_cell.angle_beta   90.00
_cell.angle_gamma   90.00
#
_symmetry.space_group_name_H-M   'P 1'
#
loop_
_entity.id
_entity.type
_entity.pdbx_description
1 polymer ?
#
loop_
_entity_poly.entity_id
_entity_poly.type
_entity_poly.pdbx_seq_one_letter_code
_entity_poly.pdbx_strand_id
1 'polypeptide(L)'
;FLTDEVFQYIADETNDYAGNYPPRFRHGPGSDWVPTTGNKVKVLLALLILMRIVKRPTLASYCYQDPATSTPYFPKTMLHDQFLLLLRNLHFNSGENQDDRLHKIRPIVDEVAENFRTNYKIYTGQDRSDLPATTLASTDVALLLNENLFDKGYNIYMDNWFSSPDLFLPLQARRTKACGTVRMHRKENVCMLSTMHSASMKDTRKQDADGNAIMKPSVVVSYSDGMGGVDRSDQLAMTHKSLRKFVKWYKKCFCL
;
A
#
# COMPACT_ATOMS: atom_id res chain seq x y z
N PHE A 1 -5.71 -9.50 -10.20
CA PHE A 1 -4.63 -9.20 -9.23
C PHE A 1 -4.36 -10.36 -8.32
N LEU A 2 -5.39 -10.99 -7.73
CA LEU A 2 -5.26 -12.29 -7.07
C LEU A 2 -5.91 -13.34 -7.96
N THR A 3 -5.21 -14.45 -8.16
CA THR A 3 -5.63 -15.60 -8.97
C THR A 3 -6.48 -16.56 -8.13
N ASP A 4 -7.20 -17.46 -8.81
CA ASP A 4 -8.07 -18.44 -8.13
C ASP A 4 -7.25 -19.41 -7.27
N GLU A 5 -6.04 -19.71 -7.75
CA GLU A 5 -5.02 -20.50 -7.09
C GLU A 5 -4.60 -19.84 -5.77
N VAL A 6 -4.35 -18.53 -5.75
CA VAL A 6 -4.02 -17.82 -4.51
C VAL A 6 -5.18 -17.80 -3.52
N PHE A 7 -6.41 -17.67 -3.99
CA PHE A 7 -7.56 -17.79 -3.09
C PHE A 7 -7.66 -19.18 -2.45
N GLN A 8 -7.39 -20.23 -3.22
CA GLN A 8 -7.37 -21.58 -2.69
C GLN A 8 -6.21 -21.78 -1.71
N TYR A 9 -5.01 -21.28 -2.01
CA TYR A 9 -3.87 -21.30 -1.09
C TYR A 9 -4.19 -20.64 0.26
N ILE A 10 -4.82 -19.46 0.26
CA ILE A 10 -5.26 -18.79 1.50
C ILE A 10 -6.27 -19.64 2.27
N ALA A 11 -7.17 -20.33 1.57
CA ALA A 11 -8.16 -21.19 2.19
C ALA A 11 -7.48 -22.38 2.90
N ASP A 12 -6.50 -22.99 2.26
CA ASP A 12 -5.75 -24.13 2.80
C ASP A 12 -4.94 -23.72 4.04
N GLU A 13 -4.18 -22.63 3.98
CA GLU A 13 -3.46 -22.06 5.14
C GLU A 13 -4.41 -21.67 6.29
N THR A 14 -5.59 -21.15 5.96
CA THR A 14 -6.60 -20.80 6.95
C THR A 14 -7.20 -22.05 7.61
N ASN A 15 -7.42 -23.12 6.84
CA ASN A 15 -7.92 -24.40 7.34
C ASN A 15 -6.91 -25.04 8.29
N ASP A 16 -5.64 -25.08 7.89
CA ASP A 16 -4.55 -25.64 8.69
C ASP A 16 -4.38 -24.85 9.99
N TYR A 17 -4.39 -23.52 9.92
CA TYR A 17 -4.35 -22.67 11.10
C TYR A 17 -5.53 -22.93 12.04
N ALA A 18 -6.75 -23.02 11.52
CA ALA A 18 -7.94 -23.27 12.34
C ALA A 18 -7.93 -24.66 13.01
N GLY A 19 -7.39 -25.67 12.32
CA GLY A 19 -7.25 -27.03 12.86
C GLY A 19 -6.21 -27.11 13.98
N ASN A 20 -5.07 -26.43 13.81
CA ASN A 20 -3.97 -26.46 14.78
C ASN A 20 -4.20 -25.56 16.00
N TYR A 21 -5.05 -24.53 15.88
CA TYR A 21 -5.31 -23.56 16.94
C TYR A 21 -6.81 -23.44 17.24
N PRO A 22 -7.45 -24.51 17.77
CA PRO A 22 -8.85 -24.45 18.14
C PRO A 22 -9.08 -23.42 19.25
N PRO A 23 -10.27 -22.78 19.31
CA PRO A 23 -10.56 -21.80 20.33
C PRO A 23 -10.47 -22.41 21.74
N ARG A 24 -9.83 -21.68 22.66
CA ARG A 24 -9.64 -22.12 24.07
C ARG A 24 -10.96 -22.36 24.81
N PHE A 25 -12.05 -21.74 24.34
CA PHE A 25 -13.40 -21.93 24.84
C PHE A 25 -14.35 -22.20 23.67
N ARG A 26 -15.14 -23.27 23.75
CA ARG A 26 -16.26 -23.47 22.82
C ARG A 26 -17.33 -22.45 23.15
N HIS A 27 -17.66 -21.60 22.18
CA HIS A 27 -18.90 -20.84 22.24
C HIS A 27 -20.04 -21.78 21.81
N GLY A 28 -21.30 -21.38 21.98
CA GLY A 28 -22.47 -22.25 21.75
C GLY A 28 -22.56 -22.93 20.35
N PRO A 29 -23.67 -23.61 20.07
CA PRO A 29 -23.89 -24.29 18.79
C PRO A 29 -23.54 -23.39 17.59
N GLY A 30 -22.71 -23.87 16.66
CA GLY A 30 -22.25 -23.09 15.50
C GLY A 30 -20.87 -22.42 15.62
N SER A 31 -20.14 -22.64 16.72
CA SER A 31 -18.78 -22.11 16.91
C SER A 31 -17.66 -22.99 16.34
N ASP A 32 -18.01 -24.18 15.84
CA ASP A 32 -17.06 -25.14 15.30
C ASP A 32 -16.54 -24.69 13.93
N TRP A 33 -15.25 -24.95 13.70
CA TRP A 33 -14.65 -24.64 12.40
C TRP A 33 -15.19 -25.56 11.33
N VAL A 34 -15.70 -24.96 10.25
CA VAL A 34 -16.03 -25.67 9.02
C VAL A 34 -14.96 -25.32 7.99
N PRO A 35 -14.30 -26.31 7.38
CA PRO A 35 -13.31 -26.05 6.34
C PRO A 35 -13.84 -25.09 5.27
N THR A 36 -13.00 -24.12 4.93
CA THR A 36 -13.28 -23.07 3.97
C THR A 36 -12.67 -23.41 2.60
N THR A 37 -13.11 -22.70 1.57
CA THR A 37 -12.64 -22.85 0.18
C THR A 37 -12.20 -21.50 -0.36
N GLY A 38 -11.44 -21.48 -1.47
CA GLY A 38 -11.04 -20.23 -2.11
C GLY A 38 -12.23 -19.32 -2.44
N ASN A 39 -13.37 -19.89 -2.85
CA ASN A 39 -14.59 -19.12 -3.10
C ASN A 39 -15.14 -18.42 -1.85
N LYS A 40 -15.10 -19.05 -0.68
CA LYS A 40 -15.50 -18.40 0.58
C LYS A 40 -14.53 -17.28 0.98
N VAL A 41 -13.23 -17.44 0.70
CA VAL A 41 -12.23 -16.37 0.91
C VAL A 41 -12.46 -15.19 -0.05
N LYS A 42 -12.79 -15.45 -1.33
CA LYS A 42 -13.20 -14.40 -2.28
C LYS A 42 -14.42 -13.63 -1.79
N VAL A 43 -15.45 -14.35 -1.34
CA VAL A 43 -16.67 -13.74 -0.76
C VAL A 43 -16.33 -12.89 0.46
N LEU A 44 -15.47 -13.39 1.36
CA LEU A 44 -15.01 -12.62 2.52
C LEU A 44 -14.39 -11.28 2.07
N LEU A 45 -13.46 -11.31 1.09
CA LEU A 45 -12.83 -10.09 0.58
C LEU A 45 -13.84 -9.14 -0.07
N ALA A 46 -14.76 -9.66 -0.89
CA ALA A 46 -15.81 -8.86 -1.51
C ALA A 46 -16.67 -8.14 -0.46
N LEU A 47 -17.06 -8.84 0.61
CA LEU A 47 -17.80 -8.24 1.73
C LEU A 47 -16.94 -7.22 2.49
N LEU A 48 -15.65 -7.49 2.71
CA LEU A 48 -14.74 -6.55 3.37
C LEU A 48 -14.60 -5.24 2.57
N ILE A 49 -14.53 -5.33 1.23
CA ILE A 49 -14.52 -4.17 0.31
C ILE A 49 -15.86 -3.45 0.37
N LEU A 50 -16.99 -4.17 0.29
CA LEU A 50 -18.32 -3.57 0.34
C LEU A 50 -18.57 -2.81 1.64
N MET A 51 -18.08 -3.32 2.78
CA MET A 51 -18.15 -2.62 4.08
C MET A 51 -17.33 -1.32 4.13
N ARG A 52 -16.33 -1.13 3.24
CA ARG A 52 -15.59 0.15 3.14
C ARG A 52 -16.40 1.21 2.41
N ILE A 53 -17.21 0.77 1.44
CA ILE A 53 -18.11 1.61 0.64
C ILE A 53 -19.36 1.96 1.47
N VAL A 54 -20.04 0.94 1.98
CA VAL A 54 -21.27 1.07 2.78
C VAL A 54 -20.88 1.11 4.25
N LYS A 55 -20.51 2.27 4.77
CA LYS A 55 -20.08 2.37 6.18
C LYS A 55 -21.26 2.20 7.13
N ARG A 56 -21.06 1.36 8.15
CA ARG A 56 -21.97 1.18 9.28
C ARG A 56 -21.21 1.23 10.61
N PRO A 57 -21.86 1.58 11.73
CA PRO A 57 -21.19 1.79 13.02
C PRO A 57 -20.54 0.52 13.59
N THR A 58 -21.15 -0.65 13.38
CA THR A 58 -20.71 -1.92 13.97
C THR A 58 -20.81 -3.08 12.98
N LEU A 59 -20.10 -4.18 13.22
CA LEU A 59 -20.21 -5.36 12.35
C LEU A 59 -21.63 -5.96 12.38
N ALA A 60 -22.24 -6.02 13.56
CA ALA A 60 -23.59 -6.54 13.75
C ALA A 60 -24.64 -5.78 12.90
N SER A 61 -24.43 -4.48 12.68
CA SER A 61 -25.36 -3.66 11.87
C SER A 61 -25.37 -3.99 10.37
N TYR A 62 -24.41 -4.76 9.85
CA TYR A 62 -24.48 -5.30 8.49
C TYR A 62 -25.39 -6.54 8.40
N CYS A 63 -25.61 -7.22 9.52
CA CYS A 63 -26.33 -8.49 9.57
C CYS A 63 -27.72 -8.38 10.20
N TYR A 64 -28.00 -7.31 10.94
CA TYR A 64 -29.31 -7.06 11.52
C TYR A 64 -30.29 -6.46 10.49
N GLN A 65 -31.53 -6.94 10.49
CA GLN A 65 -32.57 -6.58 9.53
C GLN A 65 -33.49 -5.48 10.07
N ASP A 66 -32.94 -4.39 10.62
CA ASP A 66 -33.77 -3.20 10.83
C ASP A 66 -34.23 -2.70 9.45
N PRO A 67 -35.55 -2.66 9.14
CA PRO A 67 -36.04 -2.29 7.82
C PRO A 67 -35.51 -0.93 7.33
N ALA A 68 -35.22 0.00 8.24
CA ALA A 68 -34.71 1.32 7.90
C ALA A 68 -33.21 1.32 7.49
N THR A 69 -32.44 0.32 7.92
CA THR A 69 -30.97 0.28 7.73
C THR A 69 -30.45 -1.02 7.11
N SER A 70 -31.35 -1.96 6.81
CA SER A 70 -31.09 -3.30 6.31
C SER A 70 -30.22 -3.29 5.06
N THR A 71 -29.18 -4.11 5.08
CA THR A 71 -28.31 -4.37 3.94
C THR A 71 -28.44 -5.83 3.54
N PRO A 72 -29.50 -6.20 2.79
CA PRO A 72 -29.91 -7.60 2.61
C PRO A 72 -28.86 -8.45 1.89
N TYR A 73 -27.92 -7.83 1.19
CA TYR A 73 -26.84 -8.56 0.50
C TYR A 73 -25.94 -9.33 1.47
N PHE A 74 -25.51 -8.71 2.59
CA PHE A 74 -24.60 -9.33 3.55
C PHE A 74 -25.10 -10.66 4.13
N PRO A 75 -26.28 -10.73 4.78
CA PRO A 75 -26.78 -11.97 5.35
C PRO A 75 -27.21 -13.00 4.29
N LYS A 76 -27.52 -12.56 3.05
CA LYS A 76 -27.81 -13.47 1.92
C LYS A 76 -26.55 -14.14 1.37
N THR A 77 -25.41 -13.46 1.41
CA THR A 77 -24.15 -13.98 0.82
C THR A 77 -23.37 -14.86 1.79
N MET A 78 -23.26 -14.47 3.06
CA MET A 78 -22.53 -15.24 4.08
C MET A 78 -23.16 -15.00 5.45
N LEU A 79 -23.40 -16.09 6.20
CA LEU A 79 -23.91 -15.98 7.57
C LEU A 79 -22.92 -15.21 8.46
N HIS A 80 -23.44 -14.37 9.35
CA HIS A 80 -22.63 -13.52 10.23
C HIS A 80 -21.56 -14.30 11.01
N ASP A 81 -21.93 -15.44 11.57
CA ASP A 81 -21.02 -16.25 12.38
C ASP A 81 -19.94 -16.90 11.51
N GLN A 82 -20.29 -17.34 10.29
CA GLN A 82 -19.31 -17.83 9.33
C GLN A 82 -18.32 -16.74 8.92
N PHE A 83 -18.80 -15.52 8.66
CA PHE A 83 -17.95 -14.37 8.36
C PHE A 83 -16.98 -14.09 9.51
N LEU A 84 -17.47 -14.07 10.75
CA LEU A 84 -16.65 -13.84 11.93
C LEU A 84 -15.62 -14.94 12.17
N LEU A 85 -16.02 -16.22 12.06
CA LEU A 85 -15.12 -17.35 12.21
C LEU A 85 -14.02 -17.32 11.15
N LEU A 86 -14.39 -17.10 9.89
CA LEU A 86 -13.45 -17.04 8.79
C LEU A 86 -12.50 -15.85 8.94
N LEU A 87 -13.00 -14.66 9.28
CA LEU A 87 -12.16 -13.48 9.53
C LEU A 87 -11.21 -13.68 10.72
N ARG A 88 -11.68 -14.33 11.79
CA ARG A 88 -10.89 -14.66 12.99
C ARG A 88 -9.73 -15.59 12.65
N ASN A 89 -9.99 -16.64 11.87
CA ASN A 89 -9.02 -17.68 11.55
C ASN A 89 -8.19 -17.38 10.29
N LEU A 90 -8.56 -16.36 9.50
CA LEU A 90 -7.85 -15.97 8.27
C LEU A 90 -6.34 -15.97 8.47
N HIS A 91 -5.63 -16.72 7.64
CA HIS A 91 -4.19 -16.94 7.73
C HIS A 91 -3.61 -17.12 6.33
N PHE A 92 -2.33 -16.77 6.15
CA PHE A 92 -1.73 -16.69 4.81
C PHE A 92 -0.41 -17.43 4.69
N ASN A 93 0.32 -17.65 5.79
CA ASN A 93 1.53 -18.45 5.80
C ASN A 93 1.86 -18.86 7.23
N SER A 94 1.98 -20.17 7.45
CA SER A 94 2.35 -20.78 8.73
C SER A 94 3.85 -20.98 8.91
N GLY A 95 4.64 -20.87 7.84
CA GLY A 95 6.09 -21.00 7.90
C GLY A 95 6.74 -19.92 8.76
N GLU A 96 7.52 -20.32 9.76
CA GLU A 96 8.35 -19.39 10.53
C GLU A 96 9.66 -19.14 9.79
N ASN A 97 9.92 -17.87 9.48
CA ASN A 97 11.20 -17.42 8.98
C ASN A 97 11.61 -16.19 9.79
N GLN A 98 12.65 -16.35 10.62
CA GLN A 98 13.12 -15.28 11.51
C GLN A 98 13.80 -14.15 10.75
N ASP A 99 14.36 -14.44 9.58
CA ASP A 99 15.05 -13.45 8.75
C ASP A 99 14.04 -12.62 7.96
N ASP A 100 12.92 -13.19 7.53
CA ASP A 100 11.87 -12.49 6.78
C ASP A 100 10.78 -11.88 7.69
N ARG A 101 10.81 -10.56 7.86
CA ARG A 101 9.79 -9.83 8.64
C ARG A 101 8.38 -9.93 8.06
N LEU A 102 8.27 -10.19 6.75
CA LEU A 102 7.01 -10.29 6.02
C LEU A 102 6.56 -11.74 5.78
N HIS A 103 7.24 -12.75 6.36
CA HIS A 103 6.98 -14.17 6.11
C HIS A 103 5.49 -14.53 6.15
N LYS A 104 4.72 -13.94 7.08
CA LYS A 104 3.29 -14.20 7.24
C LYS A 104 2.42 -13.81 6.05
N ILE A 105 2.90 -13.00 5.12
CA ILE A 105 2.19 -12.60 3.90
C ILE A 105 3.03 -12.74 2.63
N ARG A 106 4.28 -13.21 2.76
CA ARG A 106 5.26 -13.26 1.67
C ARG A 106 4.70 -13.94 0.41
N PRO A 107 4.04 -15.11 0.48
CA PRO A 107 3.47 -15.75 -0.71
C PRO A 107 2.49 -14.86 -1.48
N ILE A 108 1.68 -14.08 -0.74
CA ILE A 108 0.69 -13.18 -1.32
C ILE A 108 1.36 -11.94 -1.91
N VAL A 109 2.37 -11.40 -1.22
CA VAL A 109 3.15 -10.25 -1.71
C VAL A 109 3.87 -10.61 -3.00
N ASP A 110 4.46 -11.81 -3.08
CA ASP A 110 5.23 -12.24 -4.24
C ASP A 110 4.33 -12.49 -5.47
N GLU A 111 3.15 -13.09 -5.28
CA GLU A 111 2.14 -13.24 -6.34
C GLU A 111 1.68 -11.87 -6.85
N VAL A 112 1.33 -10.98 -5.92
CA VAL A 112 0.88 -9.63 -6.26
C VAL A 112 2.00 -8.90 -7.01
N ALA A 113 3.23 -8.97 -6.52
CA ALA A 113 4.39 -8.40 -7.20
C ALA A 113 4.53 -8.94 -8.62
N GLU A 114 4.39 -10.25 -8.84
CA GLU A 114 4.43 -10.87 -10.19
C GLU A 114 3.36 -10.32 -11.10
N ASN A 115 2.12 -10.27 -10.62
CA ASN A 115 1.00 -9.74 -11.38
C ASN A 115 1.12 -8.24 -11.69
N PHE A 116 2.00 -7.53 -10.96
CA PHE A 116 2.30 -6.11 -11.18
C PHE A 116 3.70 -5.84 -11.74
N ARG A 117 4.53 -6.87 -12.02
CA ARG A 117 5.96 -6.72 -12.39
C ARG A 117 6.18 -5.79 -13.59
N THR A 118 5.21 -5.69 -14.49
CA THR A 118 5.27 -4.78 -15.65
C THR A 118 5.21 -3.30 -15.26
N ASN A 119 4.62 -2.94 -14.12
CA ASN A 119 4.28 -1.57 -13.75
C ASN A 119 4.70 -1.14 -12.33
N TYR A 120 4.83 -2.07 -11.37
CA TYR A 120 5.12 -1.74 -9.98
C TYR A 120 6.11 -2.73 -9.37
N LYS A 121 7.03 -2.20 -8.56
CA LYS A 121 7.98 -2.97 -7.74
C LYS A 121 7.67 -2.72 -6.28
N ILE A 122 7.56 -3.78 -5.49
CA ILE A 122 7.31 -3.70 -4.05
C ILE A 122 8.65 -3.70 -3.33
N TYR A 123 8.92 -2.67 -2.52
CA TYR A 123 10.11 -2.63 -1.68
C TYR A 123 9.81 -3.23 -0.30
N THR A 124 10.53 -4.29 0.08
CA THR A 124 10.24 -5.04 1.31
C THR A 124 11.22 -4.75 2.46
N GLY A 125 12.20 -3.87 2.22
CA GLY A 125 13.22 -3.50 3.21
C GLY A 125 14.37 -4.51 3.34
N GLN A 126 14.29 -5.63 2.62
CA GLN A 126 15.30 -6.70 2.58
C GLN A 126 16.00 -6.78 1.23
N ASP A 127 15.38 -6.22 0.20
CA ASP A 127 15.93 -6.10 -1.15
C ASP A 127 17.04 -5.03 -1.13
N ARG A 128 18.30 -5.47 -1.03
CA ARG A 128 19.47 -4.61 -1.26
C ARG A 128 20.12 -5.01 -2.57
N SER A 129 20.45 -4.04 -3.41
CA SER A 129 21.24 -4.31 -4.60
C SER A 129 22.70 -4.56 -4.25
N ASP A 130 23.46 -5.13 -5.20
CA ASP A 130 24.92 -5.36 -5.10
C ASP A 130 25.72 -4.05 -5.16
N LEU A 131 25.18 -2.96 -4.62
CA LEU A 131 25.85 -1.67 -4.51
C LEU A 131 26.80 -1.65 -3.32
N PRO A 132 27.87 -0.83 -3.36
CA PRO A 132 28.80 -0.68 -2.25
C PRO A 132 28.06 -0.37 -0.94
N ALA A 133 28.53 -0.93 0.18
CA ALA A 133 27.93 -0.72 1.51
C ALA A 133 27.90 0.76 1.95
N THR A 134 28.67 1.62 1.30
CA THR A 134 28.69 3.08 1.49
C THR A 134 27.50 3.78 0.83
N THR A 135 26.75 3.10 -0.04
CA THR A 135 25.60 3.65 -0.76
C THR A 135 24.46 3.91 0.22
N LEU A 136 23.87 5.10 0.12
CA LEU A 136 22.72 5.45 0.96
C LEU A 136 21.53 4.55 0.61
N ALA A 137 20.87 3.97 1.62
CA ALA A 137 19.74 3.07 1.40
C ALA A 137 18.66 3.68 0.48
N SER A 138 18.37 4.97 0.62
CA SER A 138 17.38 5.63 -0.23
C SER A 138 17.81 5.74 -1.70
N THR A 139 19.12 5.77 -1.99
CA THR A 139 19.65 5.71 -3.36
C THR A 139 19.42 4.33 -3.95
N ASP A 140 19.73 3.28 -3.20
CA ASP A 140 19.47 1.89 -3.60
C ASP A 140 17.98 1.67 -3.90
N VAL A 141 17.09 2.04 -2.97
CA VAL A 141 15.64 1.95 -3.18
C VAL A 141 15.18 2.72 -4.43
N ALA A 142 15.64 3.95 -4.62
CA ALA A 142 15.25 4.76 -5.76
C ALA A 142 15.72 4.13 -7.09
N LEU A 143 16.95 3.60 -7.13
CA LEU A 143 17.46 2.92 -8.32
C LEU A 143 16.69 1.63 -8.60
N LEU A 144 16.46 0.83 -7.56
CA LEU A 144 15.77 -0.44 -7.62
C LEU A 144 14.32 -0.28 -8.12
N LEU A 145 13.57 0.68 -7.58
CA LEU A 145 12.16 0.92 -7.95
C LEU A 145 11.98 1.44 -9.37
N ASN A 146 12.99 2.12 -9.93
CA ASN A 146 12.91 2.78 -11.24
C ASN A 146 13.66 2.03 -12.35
N GLU A 147 14.16 0.82 -12.07
CA GLU A 147 14.97 0.01 -13.00
C GLU A 147 14.33 -0.13 -14.39
N ASN A 148 13.02 -0.40 -14.44
CA ASN A 148 12.27 -0.56 -15.68
C ASN A 148 11.84 0.77 -16.34
N LEU A 149 12.14 1.91 -15.72
CA LEU A 149 11.75 3.25 -16.19
C LEU A 149 12.94 4.06 -16.71
N PHE A 150 14.17 3.58 -16.52
CA PHE A 150 15.37 4.21 -17.05
C PHE A 150 15.39 4.23 -18.59
N ASP A 151 16.09 5.22 -19.14
CA ASP A 151 16.30 5.43 -20.58
C ASP A 151 15.03 5.70 -21.42
N LYS A 152 13.85 5.69 -20.80
CA LYS A 152 12.56 6.00 -21.45
C LYS A 152 12.23 7.50 -21.49
N GLY A 153 13.09 8.35 -20.94
CA GLY A 153 12.92 9.81 -20.92
C GLY A 153 11.95 10.35 -19.86
N TYR A 154 11.59 9.54 -18.87
CA TYR A 154 10.74 9.97 -17.77
C TYR A 154 11.45 10.96 -16.82
N ASN A 155 10.64 11.81 -16.18
CA ASN A 155 11.07 12.69 -15.10
C ASN A 155 10.63 12.09 -13.76
N ILE A 156 11.54 12.00 -12.80
CA ILE A 156 11.26 11.52 -11.45
C ILE A 156 11.13 12.70 -10.50
N TYR A 157 10.03 12.74 -9.76
CA TYR A 157 9.82 13.66 -8.64
C TYR A 157 9.87 12.85 -7.34
N MET A 158 10.65 13.30 -6.37
CA MET A 158 10.90 12.53 -5.14
C MET A 158 10.95 13.40 -3.89
N ASP A 159 10.54 12.82 -2.77
CA ASP A 159 10.64 13.47 -1.47
C ASP A 159 12.11 13.49 -0.97
N ASN A 160 12.37 14.33 0.05
CA ASN A 160 13.69 14.61 0.62
C ASN A 160 14.44 13.37 1.12
N TRP A 161 13.74 12.28 1.44
CA TRP A 161 14.37 11.06 1.91
C TRP A 161 15.23 10.42 0.81
N PHE A 162 14.80 10.55 -0.44
CA PHE A 162 15.49 10.05 -1.63
C PHE A 162 16.49 11.07 -2.22
N SER A 163 16.23 12.36 -2.06
CA SER A 163 17.05 13.42 -2.66
C SER A 163 18.49 13.43 -2.18
N SER A 164 19.42 13.12 -3.09
CA SER A 164 20.86 13.28 -2.91
C SER A 164 21.58 13.57 -4.24
N PRO A 165 22.68 14.33 -4.24
CA PRO A 165 23.51 14.48 -5.44
C PRO A 165 24.01 13.14 -6.00
N ASP A 166 24.37 12.21 -5.12
CA ASP A 166 24.89 10.89 -5.47
C ASP A 166 23.86 10.01 -6.21
N LEU A 167 22.56 10.25 -5.99
CA LEU A 167 21.48 9.63 -6.77
C LEU A 167 21.23 10.37 -8.10
N PHE A 168 21.26 11.70 -8.09
CA PHE A 168 20.85 12.51 -9.25
C PHE A 168 21.81 12.37 -10.43
N LEU A 169 23.11 12.20 -10.16
CA LEU A 169 24.14 12.04 -11.19
C LEU A 169 23.95 10.73 -12.01
N PRO A 170 23.84 9.53 -11.40
CA PRO A 170 23.49 8.30 -12.11
C PRO A 170 22.19 8.38 -12.91
N LEU A 171 21.15 9.03 -12.37
CA LEU A 171 19.87 9.20 -13.09
C LEU A 171 20.05 10.03 -14.36
N GLN A 172 20.79 11.14 -14.27
CA GLN A 172 21.07 11.99 -15.42
C GLN A 172 21.87 11.25 -16.50
N ALA A 173 22.83 10.41 -16.10
CA ALA A 173 23.59 9.57 -17.02
C ALA A 173 22.70 8.57 -17.80
N ARG A 174 21.60 8.10 -17.19
CA ARG A 174 20.60 7.18 -17.79
C ARG A 174 19.39 7.89 -18.43
N ARG A 175 19.59 9.14 -18.88
CA ARG A 175 18.54 9.98 -19.51
C ARG A 175 17.27 10.13 -18.66
N THR A 176 17.37 10.01 -17.35
CA THR A 176 16.27 10.17 -16.41
C THR A 176 16.50 11.45 -15.62
N LYS A 177 15.60 12.42 -15.81
CA LYS A 177 15.73 13.69 -15.09
C LYS A 177 15.07 13.56 -13.72
N ALA A 178 15.60 14.23 -12.71
CA ALA A 178 15.14 14.12 -11.32
C ALA A 178 14.94 15.49 -10.68
N CYS A 179 13.96 15.58 -9.79
CA CYS A 179 13.65 16.77 -9.01
C CYS A 179 13.19 16.37 -7.60
N GLY A 180 13.69 17.05 -6.57
CA GLY A 180 13.29 16.75 -5.19
C GLY A 180 13.69 17.85 -4.20
N THR A 181 13.09 17.78 -3.01
CA THR A 181 13.38 18.70 -1.90
C THR A 181 14.63 18.27 -1.13
N VAL A 182 15.34 19.21 -0.51
CA VAL A 182 16.48 18.95 0.37
C VAL A 182 16.19 19.47 1.76
N ARG A 183 16.51 18.66 2.79
CA ARG A 183 16.41 19.11 4.18
C ARG A 183 17.45 20.21 4.44
N MET A 184 17.00 21.34 4.98
CA MET A 184 17.86 22.50 5.26
C MET A 184 19.13 22.17 6.06
N HIS A 185 19.05 21.20 6.99
CA HIS A 185 20.21 20.81 7.81
C HIS A 185 21.26 19.98 7.07
N ARG A 186 21.00 19.50 5.83
CA ARG A 186 21.95 18.67 5.07
C ARG A 186 22.95 19.49 4.26
N LYS A 187 22.55 20.66 3.77
CA LYS A 187 23.40 21.57 3.01
C LYS A 187 22.95 23.00 3.30
N GLU A 188 23.87 23.84 3.77
CA GLU A 188 23.59 25.24 4.06
C GLU A 188 22.94 25.89 2.83
N ASN A 189 21.72 26.39 3.01
CA ASN A 189 20.94 27.19 2.05
C ASN A 189 20.47 26.47 0.76
N VAL A 190 20.46 25.13 0.70
CA VAL A 190 19.88 24.39 -0.43
C VAL A 190 18.55 23.74 -0.03
N CYS A 191 17.47 24.16 -0.69
CA CYS A 191 16.11 23.64 -0.43
C CYS A 191 15.61 22.65 -1.50
N MET A 192 16.21 22.64 -2.70
CA MET A 192 15.77 21.84 -3.86
C MET A 192 16.99 21.35 -4.65
N LEU A 193 16.87 20.16 -5.23
CA LEU A 193 17.77 19.63 -6.26
C LEU A 193 16.97 19.31 -7.51
N SER A 194 17.54 19.61 -8.69
CA SER A 194 16.89 19.36 -9.97
C SER A 194 17.92 19.23 -11.08
N THR A 195 17.76 18.23 -11.96
CA THR A 195 18.55 18.08 -13.19
C THR A 195 17.79 18.54 -14.45
N MET A 196 16.58 19.10 -14.30
CA MET A 196 15.71 19.47 -15.43
C MET A 196 15.35 20.95 -15.52
N HIS A 197 15.65 21.75 -14.50
CA HIS A 197 15.17 23.13 -14.37
C HIS A 197 16.34 24.12 -14.31
N SER A 198 16.16 25.29 -14.93
CA SER A 198 16.99 26.48 -14.72
C SER A 198 16.46 27.35 -13.58
N ALA A 199 17.24 28.33 -13.12
CA ALA A 199 16.87 29.26 -12.05
C ALA A 199 15.85 30.34 -12.48
N SER A 200 14.81 29.94 -13.22
CA SER A 200 13.75 30.83 -13.72
C SER A 200 12.55 30.89 -12.77
N MET A 201 11.85 32.03 -12.77
CA MET A 201 10.60 32.22 -12.03
C MET A 201 9.38 32.00 -12.95
N LYS A 202 8.31 31.42 -12.39
CA LYS A 202 7.01 31.22 -13.04
C LYS A 202 5.91 31.90 -12.23
N ASP A 203 4.97 32.52 -12.94
CA ASP A 203 3.73 33.03 -12.36
C ASP A 203 2.82 31.86 -11.98
N THR A 204 2.34 31.87 -10.74
CA THR A 204 1.44 30.83 -10.22
C THR A 204 -0.05 31.11 -10.49
N ARG A 205 -0.37 32.24 -11.15
CA ARG A 205 -1.74 32.75 -11.36
C ARG A 205 -2.50 33.02 -10.06
N LYS A 206 -1.79 33.07 -8.93
CA LYS A 206 -2.32 33.41 -7.62
C LYS A 206 -1.83 34.80 -7.26
N GLN A 207 -2.67 35.55 -6.56
CA GLN A 207 -2.30 36.85 -6.00
C GLN A 207 -2.12 36.73 -4.50
N ASP A 208 -1.22 37.54 -3.94
CA ASP A 208 -1.13 37.72 -2.49
C ASP A 208 -2.28 38.60 -1.97
N ALA A 209 -2.30 38.84 -0.67
CA ALA A 209 -3.34 39.66 -0.04
C ALA A 209 -3.33 41.12 -0.56
N ASP A 210 -2.20 41.57 -1.10
CA ASP A 210 -1.99 42.92 -1.63
C ASP A 210 -2.27 43.00 -3.15
N GLY A 211 -2.68 41.90 -3.78
CA GLY A 211 -3.03 41.83 -5.20
C GLY A 211 -1.83 41.60 -6.15
N ASN A 212 -0.61 41.42 -5.63
CA ASN A 212 0.56 41.15 -6.45
C ASN A 212 0.60 39.69 -6.90
N ALA A 213 1.09 39.45 -8.12
CA ALA A 213 1.26 38.09 -8.63
C ALA A 213 2.30 37.31 -7.81
N ILE A 214 1.92 36.14 -7.32
CA ILE A 214 2.81 35.24 -6.60
C ILE A 214 3.69 34.51 -7.61
N MET A 215 4.96 34.90 -7.65
CA MET A 215 5.98 34.25 -8.46
C MET A 215 6.68 33.15 -7.66
N LYS A 216 6.90 31.98 -8.29
CA LYS A 216 7.66 30.88 -7.69
C LYS A 216 8.73 30.36 -8.64
N PRO A 217 9.86 29.83 -8.15
CA PRO A 217 10.82 29.15 -9.00
C PRO A 217 10.16 28.04 -9.81
N SER A 218 10.52 27.92 -11.08
CA SER A 218 9.93 26.95 -12.01
C SER A 218 10.00 25.52 -11.48
N VAL A 219 11.11 25.18 -10.81
CA VAL A 219 11.34 23.90 -10.14
C VAL A 219 10.31 23.60 -9.04
N VAL A 220 9.88 24.61 -8.27
CA VAL A 220 8.89 24.43 -7.18
C VAL A 220 7.51 24.14 -7.77
N VAL A 221 7.13 24.86 -8.83
CA VAL A 221 5.85 24.64 -9.51
C VAL A 221 5.80 23.22 -10.08
N SER A 222 6.83 22.82 -10.84
CA SER A 222 6.89 21.49 -11.43
C SER A 222 6.99 20.36 -10.39
N TYR A 223 7.67 20.59 -9.26
CA TYR A 223 7.67 19.63 -8.15
C TYR A 223 6.28 19.45 -7.54
N SER A 224 5.57 20.54 -7.26
CA SER A 224 4.21 20.46 -6.70
C SER A 224 3.25 19.72 -7.64
N ASP A 225 3.36 19.95 -8.95
CA ASP A 225 2.54 19.26 -9.94
C ASP A 225 2.91 17.77 -10.04
N GLY A 226 4.20 17.43 -10.02
CA GLY A 226 4.70 16.07 -10.13
C GLY A 226 4.46 15.20 -8.89
N MET A 227 4.48 15.77 -7.69
CA MET A 227 4.26 15.05 -6.44
C MET A 227 2.80 14.69 -6.18
N GLY A 228 1.85 15.38 -6.83
CA GLY A 228 0.42 15.21 -6.59
C GLY A 228 -0.11 13.79 -6.88
N GLY A 229 0.60 12.97 -7.65
CA GLY A 229 0.21 11.59 -7.95
C GLY A 229 0.17 10.67 -6.72
N VAL A 230 1.24 10.70 -5.91
CA VAL A 230 1.33 9.87 -4.69
C VAL A 230 0.35 10.35 -3.64
N ASP A 231 0.34 11.66 -3.37
CA ASP A 231 -0.55 12.27 -2.38
C ASP A 231 -2.04 12.03 -2.70
N ARG A 232 -2.42 12.12 -3.98
CA ARG A 232 -3.81 11.85 -4.41
C ARG A 232 -4.18 10.38 -4.25
N SER A 233 -3.26 9.46 -4.53
CA SER A 233 -3.47 8.03 -4.28
C SER A 233 -3.70 7.78 -2.78
N ASP A 234 -2.88 8.37 -1.92
CA ASP A 234 -3.03 8.27 -0.47
C ASP A 234 -4.36 8.87 -0.01
N GLN A 235 -4.76 10.04 -0.52
CA GLN A 235 -6.06 10.65 -0.22
C GLN A 235 -7.23 9.73 -0.62
N LEU A 236 -7.18 9.10 -1.79
CA LEU A 236 -8.20 8.14 -2.23
C LEU A 236 -8.23 6.88 -1.35
N ALA A 237 -7.08 6.41 -0.88
CA ALA A 237 -7.02 5.33 0.09
C ALA A 237 -7.61 5.76 1.46
N MET A 238 -7.44 7.03 1.84
CA MET A 238 -7.97 7.57 3.10
C MET A 238 -9.51 7.66 3.13
N THR A 239 -10.16 7.99 2.01
CA THR A 239 -11.64 8.11 1.97
C THR A 239 -12.34 6.79 2.26
N HIS A 240 -11.70 5.68 1.90
CA HIS A 240 -12.23 4.32 2.07
C HIS A 240 -11.64 3.56 3.26
N LYS A 241 -11.01 4.24 4.24
CA LYS A 241 -10.40 3.55 5.39
C LYS A 241 -11.36 2.58 6.08
N SER A 242 -10.87 1.36 6.32
CA SER A 242 -11.57 0.40 7.15
C SER A 242 -11.67 0.92 8.59
N LEU A 243 -12.86 0.86 9.17
CA LEU A 243 -13.08 1.17 10.59
C LEU A 243 -12.57 0.04 11.51
N ARG A 244 -12.19 -1.10 10.94
CA ARG A 244 -11.80 -2.29 11.70
C ARG A 244 -10.37 -2.19 12.21
N LYS A 245 -10.21 -2.45 13.51
CA LYS A 245 -8.90 -2.70 14.13
C LYS A 245 -8.60 -4.19 14.07
N PHE A 246 -7.43 -4.54 13.54
CA PHE A 246 -6.91 -5.90 13.60
C PHE A 246 -5.77 -5.95 14.60
N VAL A 247 -5.78 -6.95 15.50
CA VAL A 247 -4.68 -7.20 16.45
C VAL A 247 -3.45 -7.76 15.72
N LYS A 248 -3.68 -8.64 14.74
CA LYS A 248 -2.61 -9.23 13.93
C LYS A 248 -2.25 -8.30 12.78
N TRP A 249 -0.99 -7.86 12.70
CA TRP A 249 -0.51 -6.88 11.72
C TRP A 249 -0.75 -7.31 10.27
N TYR A 250 -0.58 -8.59 9.95
CA TYR A 250 -0.70 -9.08 8.58
C TYR A 250 -2.13 -9.02 8.03
N LYS A 251 -3.13 -9.18 8.90
CA LYS A 251 -4.54 -8.97 8.55
C LYS A 251 -4.83 -7.51 8.24
N LYS A 252 -4.14 -6.61 8.95
CA LYS A 252 -4.21 -5.18 8.67
C LYS A 252 -3.65 -4.90 7.27
N CYS A 253 -2.52 -5.48 6.87
CA CYS A 253 -1.96 -5.26 5.53
C CYS A 253 -2.86 -5.79 4.40
N PHE A 254 -3.44 -6.98 4.55
CA PHE A 254 -4.24 -7.60 3.49
C PHE A 254 -5.70 -7.10 3.43
N CYS A 255 -6.30 -6.75 4.57
CA CYS A 255 -7.71 -6.34 4.64
C CYS A 255 -7.93 -4.82 4.68
N LEU A 256 -6.86 -4.00 4.62
CA LEU A 256 -6.92 -2.53 4.56
C LEU A 256 -6.98 -1.97 3.15
#